data_AF-A0AA43LK91-F1
#
_entry.id   AF-A0AA43LK91-F1
#
_cell.length_a   1.000
_cell.length_b   1.000
_cell.length_c   1.000
_cell.angle_alpha   90.00
_cell.angle_beta   90.00
_cell.angle_gamma   90.00
#
_symmetry.space_group_name_H-M   'P 1'
#
loop_
_entity.id
_entity.type
_entity.pdbx_description
1 polymer ?
#
loop_
_entity_poly.entity_id
_entity_poly.type
_entity_poly.pdbx_seq_one_letter_code
_entity_poly.pdbx_strand_id
1 'polypeptide(L)'
;MKNENITNRYEEMLSTIEDAKIYDGRGVYDLYECEKCGHQQITLYEDKGVTPFMIRCECGDFMQHTKSFRSVPDYIRVSKWRRPTLDQLLMLSDVSIEHVLNGGLVLDSEIHLAMLSKKQQPSMNIGIVGVGEDVGIEELLLARNKQSQVIAIQNKPKKSLAWHQVPLWMRDAGLSNVQNIITEYNLIQEKKSKLSTNKRRLLVEFVVKEKLIEINEK
;
A
#
# COMPACT_ATOMS: atom_id res chain seq x y z
N MET A 1 21.70 0.85 11.29
CA MET A 1 22.10 1.72 12.40
C MET A 1 21.56 1.14 13.71
N LYS A 2 22.21 1.30 14.88
CA LYS A 2 21.62 0.79 16.15
C LYS A 2 20.44 1.69 16.58
N ASN A 3 19.35 1.11 17.08
CA ASN A 3 18.14 1.86 17.47
C ASN A 3 18.39 2.95 18.52
N GLU A 4 19.34 2.73 19.43
CA GLU A 4 19.75 3.72 20.44
C GLU A 4 20.37 4.98 19.80
N ASN A 5 21.14 4.81 18.72
CA ASN A 5 21.71 5.93 17.96
C ASN A 5 20.60 6.72 17.21
N ILE A 6 19.61 6.02 16.63
CA ILE A 6 18.46 6.66 15.98
C ILE A 6 17.68 7.52 16.97
N THR A 7 17.43 6.98 18.18
CA THR A 7 16.65 7.66 19.21
C THR A 7 17.30 8.98 19.62
N ASN A 8 18.60 8.96 19.95
CA ASN A 8 19.32 10.17 20.36
C ASN A 8 19.34 11.24 19.25
N ARG A 9 19.60 10.84 17.99
CA ARG A 9 19.58 11.77 16.85
C ARG A 9 18.19 12.35 16.62
N TYR A 10 17.15 11.54 16.82
CA TYR A 10 15.77 11.98 16.65
C TYR A 10 15.38 13.01 17.72
N GLU A 11 15.74 12.78 18.98
CA GLU A 11 15.51 13.73 20.08
C GLU A 11 16.27 15.04 19.88
N GLU A 12 17.55 14.97 19.48
CA GLU A 12 18.36 16.14 19.14
C GLU A 12 17.71 16.95 18.01
N MET A 13 17.30 16.28 16.93
CA MET A 13 16.61 16.91 15.82
C MET A 13 15.29 17.55 16.28
N LEU A 14 14.47 16.88 17.11
CA LEU A 14 13.25 17.47 17.66
C LEU A 14 13.52 18.75 18.46
N SER A 15 14.60 18.78 19.25
CA SER A 15 14.94 19.92 20.11
C SER A 15 15.42 21.17 19.35
N THR A 16 15.86 21.04 18.10
CA THR A 16 16.54 22.12 17.36
C THR A 16 15.74 22.63 16.15
N ILE A 17 14.83 21.84 15.63
CA ILE A 17 14.21 22.04 14.31
C ILE A 17 13.26 23.25 14.20
N GLU A 18 12.58 23.64 15.28
CA GLU A 18 11.67 24.79 15.26
C GLU A 18 12.47 26.10 15.17
N ASP A 19 13.66 26.12 15.76
CA ASP A 19 14.60 27.25 15.69
C ASP A 19 15.55 27.18 14.48
N ALA A 20 15.56 26.05 13.76
CA ALA A 20 16.42 25.88 12.60
C ALA A 20 16.10 26.92 11.51
N LYS A 21 17.14 27.47 10.89
CA LYS A 21 17.05 28.46 9.79
C LYS A 21 16.78 27.77 8.46
N ILE A 22 15.67 27.03 8.40
CA ILE A 22 15.17 26.35 7.20
C ILE A 22 13.83 26.96 6.78
N TYR A 23 13.42 26.70 5.53
CA TYR A 23 12.12 27.11 5.02
C TYR A 23 10.98 26.54 5.89
N ASP A 24 10.00 27.38 6.22
CA ASP A 24 8.79 27.00 6.94
C ASP A 24 7.60 27.06 5.98
N GLY A 25 7.20 25.91 5.45
CA GLY A 25 6.12 25.77 4.49
C GLY A 25 4.73 25.63 5.12
N ARG A 26 4.60 25.70 6.45
CA ARG A 26 3.33 25.46 7.15
C ARG A 26 2.24 26.42 6.64
N GLY A 27 1.07 25.86 6.35
CA GLY A 27 -0.07 26.61 5.80
C GLY A 27 -0.01 26.87 4.29
N VAL A 28 1.02 26.40 3.58
CA VAL A 28 1.14 26.46 2.12
C VAL A 28 0.74 25.13 1.51
N TYR A 29 -0.10 25.19 0.47
CA TYR A 29 -0.50 24.02 -0.32
C TYR A 29 0.32 23.97 -1.61
N ASP A 30 0.94 22.84 -1.91
CA ASP A 30 1.77 22.66 -3.11
C ASP A 30 1.16 21.63 -4.05
N LEU A 31 1.00 21.99 -5.33
CA LEU A 31 0.62 21.08 -6.40
C LEU A 31 1.87 20.44 -7.00
N TYR A 32 1.85 19.11 -7.00
CA TYR A 32 2.77 18.27 -7.73
C TYR A 32 2.08 17.70 -8.96
N GLU A 33 2.74 17.77 -10.11
CA GLU A 33 2.20 17.29 -11.39
C GLU A 33 3.18 16.29 -12.04
N CYS A 34 2.64 15.18 -12.54
CA CYS A 34 3.39 14.24 -13.35
C CYS A 34 3.26 14.60 -14.83
N GLU A 35 4.37 14.95 -15.49
CA GLU A 35 4.35 15.28 -16.93
C GLU A 35 3.96 14.07 -17.80
N LYS A 36 4.32 12.86 -17.37
CA LYS A 36 4.09 11.63 -18.16
C LYS A 36 2.63 11.21 -18.22
N CYS A 37 1.91 11.22 -17.10
CA CYS A 37 0.53 10.72 -17.01
C CYS A 37 -0.51 11.78 -16.65
N GLY A 38 -0.09 13.02 -16.35
CA GLY A 38 -0.98 14.10 -15.95
C GLY A 38 -1.56 13.95 -14.54
N HIS A 39 -1.10 12.98 -13.76
CA HIS A 39 -1.54 12.83 -12.37
C HIS A 39 -1.15 14.05 -11.54
N GLN A 40 -2.05 14.48 -10.66
CA GLN A 40 -1.91 15.65 -9.81
C GLN A 40 -2.08 15.27 -8.35
N GLN A 41 -1.21 15.79 -7.49
CA GLN A 41 -1.28 15.60 -6.05
C GLN A 41 -1.06 16.94 -5.36
N ILE A 42 -1.99 17.31 -4.49
CA ILE A 42 -1.84 18.48 -3.63
C ILE A 42 -1.29 18.04 -2.28
N THR A 43 -0.30 18.78 -1.79
CA THR A 43 0.34 18.53 -0.50
C THR A 43 0.26 19.74 0.42
N LEU A 44 0.39 19.52 1.73
CA LEU A 44 0.44 20.55 2.76
C LEU A 44 1.52 20.21 3.79
N TYR A 45 2.29 21.20 4.22
CA TYR A 45 3.20 21.09 5.35
C TYR A 45 2.41 21.16 6.65
N GLU A 46 2.35 20.05 7.39
CA GLU A 46 1.84 20.05 8.76
C GLU A 46 2.92 20.50 9.74
N ASP A 47 4.15 20.02 9.54
CA ASP A 47 5.31 20.29 10.39
C ASP A 47 6.35 21.15 9.65
N LYS A 48 7.22 21.81 10.41
CA LYS A 48 8.40 22.48 9.85
C LYS A 48 9.46 21.43 9.46
N GLY A 49 10.03 21.55 8.28
CA GLY A 49 11.06 20.63 7.79
C GLY A 49 11.25 20.71 6.28
N VAL A 50 12.23 19.96 5.76
CA VAL A 50 12.52 19.90 4.32
C VAL A 50 11.73 18.79 3.63
N THR A 51 11.19 19.07 2.45
CA THR A 51 10.49 18.09 1.61
C THR A 51 11.37 17.69 0.43
N PRO A 52 11.17 16.49 -0.13
CA PRO A 52 11.76 16.13 -1.42
C PRO A 52 11.31 17.11 -2.53
N PHE A 53 12.25 17.50 -3.38
CA PHE A 53 11.96 18.33 -4.56
C PHE A 53 11.00 17.64 -5.54
N MET A 54 11.05 16.30 -5.60
CA MET A 54 10.19 15.47 -6.44
C MET A 54 9.60 14.33 -5.64
N ILE A 55 8.37 13.95 -5.97
CA ILE A 55 7.70 12.77 -5.41
C ILE A 55 7.48 11.72 -6.49
N ARG A 56 7.38 10.44 -6.09
CA ARG A 56 7.16 9.37 -7.06
C ARG A 56 5.69 9.31 -7.47
N CYS A 57 5.44 9.24 -8.77
CA CYS A 57 4.13 8.99 -9.34
C CYS A 57 3.86 7.48 -9.43
N GLU A 58 2.59 7.09 -9.35
CA GLU A 58 2.15 5.70 -9.51
C GLU A 58 2.52 5.12 -10.89
N CYS A 59 2.65 5.95 -11.92
CA CYS A 59 3.08 5.51 -13.27
C CYS A 59 4.61 5.24 -13.38
N GLY A 60 5.34 5.30 -12.26
CA GLY A 60 6.77 5.04 -12.14
C GLY A 60 7.69 6.24 -12.39
N ASP A 61 7.15 7.36 -12.87
CA ASP A 61 7.89 8.61 -13.10
C ASP A 61 7.87 9.51 -11.84
N PHE A 62 8.45 10.70 -11.92
CA PHE A 62 8.42 11.70 -10.87
C PHE A 62 7.34 12.77 -11.11
N MET A 63 6.84 13.34 -10.03
CA MET A 63 6.00 14.52 -10.01
C MET A 63 6.82 15.68 -9.46
N GLN A 64 6.70 16.84 -10.10
CA GLN A 64 7.41 18.05 -9.72
C GLN A 64 6.44 19.06 -9.14
N HIS A 65 6.92 19.85 -8.17
CA HIS A 65 6.17 21.01 -7.68
C HIS A 65 6.05 22.06 -8.79
N THR A 66 4.82 22.46 -9.11
CA THR A 66 4.55 23.44 -10.18
C THR A 66 3.91 24.72 -9.67
N LYS A 67 3.11 24.64 -8.60
CA LYS A 67 2.30 25.76 -8.08
C LYS A 67 2.10 25.65 -6.58
N SER A 68 1.96 26.79 -5.92
CA SER A 68 1.58 26.90 -4.51
C SER A 68 0.30 27.72 -4.34
N PHE A 69 -0.51 27.39 -3.34
CA PHE A 69 -1.76 28.05 -3.00
C PHE A 69 -1.82 28.38 -1.50
N ARG A 70 -2.63 29.39 -1.17
CA ARG A 70 -2.96 29.74 0.22
C ARG A 70 -4.13 28.93 0.79
N SER A 71 -4.97 28.39 -0.08
CA SER A 71 -6.11 27.57 0.29
C SER A 71 -6.51 26.66 -0.87
N VAL A 72 -7.17 25.56 -0.54
CA VAL A 72 -7.79 24.64 -1.50
C VAL A 72 -9.20 24.31 -1.02
N PRO A 73 -10.14 23.99 -1.92
CA PRO A 73 -11.49 23.58 -1.52
C PRO A 73 -11.49 22.30 -0.67
N ASP A 74 -12.37 22.21 0.32
CA ASP A 74 -12.40 21.10 1.31
C ASP A 74 -12.64 19.71 0.71
N TYR A 75 -13.20 19.63 -0.49
CA TYR A 75 -13.43 18.35 -1.18
C TYR A 75 -12.17 17.80 -1.87
N ILE A 76 -11.09 18.60 -1.96
CA ILE A 76 -9.83 18.17 -2.53
C ILE A 76 -9.05 17.36 -1.49
N ARG A 77 -8.60 16.17 -1.90
CA ARG A 77 -7.71 15.37 -1.07
C ARG A 77 -6.33 16.02 -1.03
N VAL A 78 -5.85 16.27 0.18
CA VAL A 78 -4.52 16.84 0.44
C VAL A 78 -3.68 15.81 1.19
N SER A 79 -2.52 15.46 0.62
CA SER A 79 -1.52 14.64 1.32
C SER A 79 -0.68 15.51 2.24
N LYS A 80 -0.36 15.03 3.43
CA LYS A 80 0.36 15.86 4.42
C LYS A 80 1.82 15.46 4.54
N TRP A 81 2.71 16.44 4.43
CA TRP A 81 4.09 16.32 4.87
C TRP A 81 4.15 16.41 6.38
N ARG A 82 4.62 15.34 7.01
CA ARG A 82 4.65 15.18 8.45
C ARG A 82 6.00 14.67 8.91
N ARG A 83 6.31 14.98 10.16
CA ARG A 83 7.34 14.29 10.91
C ARG A 83 6.74 13.04 11.55
N PRO A 84 7.29 11.86 11.30
CA PRO A 84 6.84 10.65 11.96
C PRO A 84 7.23 10.70 13.44
N THR A 85 6.42 10.10 14.31
CA THR A 85 6.86 9.77 15.70
C THR A 85 8.05 8.83 15.68
N LEU A 86 8.79 8.69 16.80
CA LEU A 86 9.93 7.77 16.88
C LEU A 86 9.54 6.34 16.51
N ASP A 87 8.40 5.85 17.00
CA ASP A 87 7.90 4.51 16.67
C ASP A 87 7.61 4.35 15.18
N GLN A 88 7.01 5.37 14.56
CA GLN A 88 6.76 5.38 13.12
C GLN A 88 8.05 5.47 12.32
N LEU A 89 9.01 6.28 12.75
CA LEU A 89 10.33 6.44 12.12
C LEU A 89 11.05 5.09 12.05
N LEU A 90 11.06 4.33 13.14
CA LEU A 90 11.68 3.01 13.22
C LEU A 90 11.02 1.95 12.30
N MET A 91 9.85 2.26 11.72
CA MET A 91 9.18 1.41 10.73
C MET A 91 9.54 1.79 9.28
N LEU A 92 10.15 2.96 9.06
CA LEU A 92 10.49 3.43 7.72
C LEU A 92 11.75 2.75 7.17
N SER A 93 12.05 3.01 5.89
CA SER A 93 13.30 2.58 5.26
C SER A 93 14.50 3.32 5.85
N ASP A 94 15.70 2.74 5.81
CA ASP A 94 16.93 3.40 6.27
C ASP A 94 17.15 4.77 5.59
N VAL A 95 16.78 4.88 4.31
CA VAL A 95 16.88 6.14 3.55
C VAL A 95 15.90 7.19 4.10
N SER A 96 14.66 6.80 4.35
CA SER A 96 13.65 7.68 4.94
C SER A 96 14.01 8.08 6.37
N ILE A 97 14.60 7.16 7.14
CA ILE A 97 15.11 7.44 8.49
C ILE A 97 16.18 8.53 8.43
N GLU A 98 17.20 8.37 7.60
CA GLU A 98 18.26 9.38 7.45
C GLU A 98 17.72 10.72 6.96
N HIS A 99 16.77 10.73 6.02
CA HIS A 99 16.11 11.95 5.56
C HIS A 99 15.44 12.69 6.74
N VAL A 100 14.64 11.99 7.55
CA VAL A 100 13.96 12.59 8.71
C VAL A 100 14.95 13.07 9.77
N LEU A 101 15.99 12.29 10.07
CA LEU A 101 17.02 12.66 11.04
C LEU A 101 17.82 13.91 10.62
N ASN A 102 17.82 14.25 9.34
CA ASN A 102 18.40 15.50 8.81
C ASN A 102 17.37 16.64 8.67
N GLY A 103 16.23 16.55 9.36
CA GLY A 103 15.17 17.57 9.36
C GLY A 103 14.15 17.41 8.22
N GLY A 104 14.15 16.27 7.54
CA GLY A 104 13.21 15.93 6.47
C GLY A 104 11.82 15.56 6.96
N LEU A 105 10.83 15.80 6.09
CA LEU A 105 9.45 15.35 6.24
C LEU A 105 9.14 14.23 5.25
N VAL A 106 8.18 13.38 5.60
CA VAL A 106 7.67 12.30 4.75
C VAL A 106 6.16 12.47 4.53
N LEU A 107 5.62 11.85 3.48
CA LEU A 107 4.17 11.86 3.25
C LEU A 107 3.47 10.95 4.28
N ASP A 108 2.26 11.35 4.68
CA ASP A 108 1.39 10.55 5.54
C ASP A 108 1.10 9.14 4.98
N SER A 109 1.00 9.01 3.65
CA SER A 109 0.87 7.73 2.97
C SER A 109 2.06 6.80 3.18
N GLU A 110 3.28 7.33 3.22
CA GLU A 110 4.51 6.55 3.45
C GLU A 110 4.54 5.98 4.86
N ILE A 111 4.17 6.79 5.86
CA ILE A 111 4.01 6.34 7.25
C ILE A 111 2.96 5.23 7.33
N HIS A 112 1.81 5.42 6.68
CA HIS A 112 0.73 4.43 6.70
C HIS A 112 1.16 3.10 6.07
N LEU A 113 1.85 3.14 4.92
CA LEU A 113 2.35 1.96 4.23
C LEU A 113 3.38 1.19 5.08
N ALA A 114 4.29 1.89 5.76
CA ALA A 114 5.25 1.28 6.67
C ALA A 114 4.58 0.58 7.87
N MET A 115 3.54 1.20 8.43
CA MET A 115 2.77 0.60 9.52
C MET A 115 2.00 -0.66 9.07
N LEU A 116 1.49 -0.68 7.82
CA LEU A 116 0.79 -1.84 7.27
C LEU A 116 1.75 -3.00 6.98
N SER A 117 2.91 -2.73 6.40
CA SER A 117 3.89 -3.77 6.05
C SER A 117 4.41 -4.50 7.29
N LYS A 118 4.62 -3.80 8.41
CA LYS A 118 5.03 -4.40 9.69
C LYS A 118 3.95 -5.25 10.35
N LYS A 119 2.67 -4.85 10.25
CA LYS A 119 1.54 -5.66 10.77
C LYS A 119 1.33 -6.97 10.02
N GLN A 120 1.77 -7.05 8.77
CA GLN A 120 1.65 -8.24 7.92
C GLN A 120 2.86 -9.18 8.03
N GLN A 121 3.93 -8.80 8.74
CA GLN A 121 5.01 -9.73 9.07
C GLN A 121 4.58 -10.56 10.31
N PRO A 122 4.26 -11.86 10.19
CA PRO A 122 4.11 -12.69 11.35
C PRO A 122 5.48 -12.76 12.04
N SER A 123 5.51 -12.54 13.35
CA SER A 123 6.70 -12.72 14.17
C SER A 123 7.28 -14.12 13.94
N MET A 124 8.35 -14.23 13.16
CA MET A 124 9.17 -15.43 13.14
C MET A 124 9.95 -15.50 14.45
N ASN A 125 9.27 -15.90 15.52
CA ASN A 125 9.94 -16.55 16.64
C ASN A 125 10.18 -18.00 16.23
N ILE A 126 11.22 -18.23 15.43
CA ILE A 126 11.82 -19.56 15.35
C ILE A 126 12.59 -19.72 16.66
N GLY A 127 11.95 -20.33 17.64
CA GLY A 127 12.65 -20.87 18.80
C GLY A 127 13.66 -21.88 18.28
N ILE A 128 14.95 -21.56 18.42
CA ILE A 128 16.03 -22.52 18.21
C ILE A 128 15.93 -23.52 19.35
N VAL A 129 15.22 -24.63 19.11
CA VAL A 129 15.38 -25.86 19.89
C VAL A 129 16.37 -26.69 19.09
N GLY A 130 17.61 -26.72 19.56
CA GLY A 130 18.67 -27.50 18.93
C GLY A 130 18.38 -28.98 19.04
N VAL A 131 18.39 -29.69 17.91
CA VAL A 131 18.78 -31.11 17.80
C VAL A 131 19.34 -31.36 16.39
N GLY A 132 20.55 -31.95 16.37
CA GLY A 132 21.25 -32.71 15.33
C GLY A 132 20.79 -32.77 13.87
N GLU A 133 21.80 -32.57 13.01
CA GLU A 133 22.07 -33.30 11.75
C GLU A 133 21.20 -33.01 10.50
N ASP A 134 21.86 -32.39 9.51
CA ASP A 134 21.73 -32.51 8.05
C ASP A 134 20.39 -32.96 7.47
N VAL A 135 19.53 -31.99 7.14
CA VAL A 135 18.49 -32.16 6.11
C VAL A 135 18.53 -30.96 5.15
N GLY A 136 18.83 -31.26 3.89
CA GLY A 136 19.17 -30.30 2.85
C GLY A 136 18.03 -29.36 2.45
N ILE A 137 18.42 -28.13 2.10
CA ILE A 137 17.58 -26.99 1.68
C ILE A 137 16.72 -27.28 0.43
N GLU A 138 16.97 -28.39 -0.29
CA GLU A 138 16.21 -28.75 -1.50
C GLU A 138 14.78 -29.25 -1.24
N GLU A 139 14.48 -29.82 -0.07
CA GLU A 139 13.15 -30.41 0.18
C GLU A 139 12.06 -29.34 0.47
N LEU A 140 12.45 -28.18 1.01
CA LEU A 140 11.57 -27.03 1.20
C LEU A 140 11.21 -26.32 -0.11
N LEU A 141 12.09 -26.37 -1.11
CA LEU A 141 11.82 -25.81 -2.45
C LEU A 141 10.86 -26.68 -3.27
N LEU A 142 10.88 -28.00 -3.07
CA LEU A 142 9.93 -28.91 -3.73
C LEU A 142 8.49 -28.78 -3.22
N ALA A 143 8.29 -28.46 -1.94
CA ALA A 143 6.96 -28.24 -1.37
C ALA A 143 6.29 -26.99 -1.95
N ARG A 144 7.08 -25.95 -2.29
CA ARG A 144 6.58 -24.71 -2.90
C ARG A 144 6.14 -24.91 -4.36
N ASN A 145 6.73 -25.86 -5.09
CA ASN A 145 6.42 -26.09 -6.51
C ASN A 145 5.22 -27.02 -6.76
N LYS A 146 4.77 -27.81 -5.77
CA LYS A 146 3.58 -28.66 -5.89
C LYS A 146 2.24 -27.94 -5.65
N GLN A 147 2.26 -26.73 -5.12
CA GLN A 147 1.05 -25.93 -4.92
C GLN A 147 0.63 -25.11 -6.16
N SER A 148 1.50 -25.06 -7.18
CA SER A 148 1.27 -24.33 -8.43
C SER A 148 0.76 -25.21 -9.58
N GLN A 149 0.45 -26.48 -9.33
CA GLN A 149 -0.18 -27.36 -10.33
C GLN A 149 -1.37 -28.08 -9.72
N VAL A 150 -2.47 -28.16 -10.49
CA VAL A 150 -3.82 -28.65 -10.14
C VAL A 150 -4.63 -27.55 -9.42
N ILE A 151 -5.64 -26.93 -10.03
CA ILE A 151 -6.92 -27.53 -10.39
C ILE A 151 -7.45 -26.92 -11.71
N ALA A 152 -7.34 -27.66 -12.80
CA ALA A 152 -8.23 -27.52 -13.95
C ALA A 152 -9.45 -28.44 -13.70
N ILE A 153 -10.58 -27.87 -13.29
CA ILE A 153 -11.86 -28.58 -13.29
C ILE A 153 -12.65 -28.10 -14.50
N GLN A 154 -12.80 -28.98 -15.48
CA GLN A 154 -13.79 -28.86 -16.53
C GLN A 154 -15.19 -28.90 -15.90
N ASN A 155 -15.89 -27.77 -15.88
CA ASN A 155 -17.33 -27.74 -15.60
C ASN A 155 -18.04 -26.95 -16.70
N LYS A 156 -18.86 -27.65 -17.50
CA LYS A 156 -19.76 -27.05 -18.50
C LYS A 156 -20.73 -26.09 -17.80
N PRO A 157 -20.95 -24.86 -18.32
CA PRO A 157 -21.83 -23.91 -17.67
C PRO A 157 -23.29 -24.37 -17.77
N LYS A 158 -23.93 -24.64 -16.63
CA LYS A 158 -25.39 -24.79 -16.54
C LYS A 158 -26.00 -23.42 -16.19
N LYS A 159 -26.81 -22.92 -17.13
CA LYS A 159 -27.70 -21.73 -17.10
C LYS A 159 -27.02 -20.38 -16.84
N SER A 160 -26.91 -19.59 -17.92
CA SER A 160 -26.51 -18.19 -17.87
C SER A 160 -27.50 -17.36 -17.07
N LEU A 161 -26.99 -16.50 -16.17
CA LEU A 161 -27.80 -15.46 -15.54
C LEU A 161 -28.23 -14.43 -16.59
N ALA A 162 -29.46 -13.93 -16.46
CA ALA A 162 -29.96 -12.86 -17.32
C ALA A 162 -29.25 -11.53 -16.99
N TRP A 163 -28.78 -10.83 -18.04
CA TRP A 163 -28.00 -9.59 -18.01
C TRP A 163 -28.46 -8.51 -17.01
N HIS A 164 -29.76 -8.44 -16.77
CA HIS A 164 -30.38 -7.47 -15.86
C HIS A 164 -29.98 -7.65 -14.38
N GLN A 165 -29.48 -8.82 -14.00
CA GLN A 165 -29.09 -9.15 -12.62
C GLN A 165 -27.61 -8.83 -12.31
N VAL A 166 -26.84 -8.37 -13.30
CA VAL A 166 -25.44 -7.98 -13.12
C VAL A 166 -25.37 -6.51 -12.65
N PRO A 167 -24.66 -6.19 -11.54
CA PRO A 167 -24.49 -4.81 -11.05
C PRO A 167 -23.92 -3.87 -12.11
N LEU A 168 -24.38 -2.60 -12.13
CA LEU A 168 -24.03 -1.63 -13.19
C LEU A 168 -22.52 -1.46 -13.38
N TRP A 169 -21.74 -1.38 -12.29
CA TRP A 169 -20.29 -1.18 -12.34
C TRP A 169 -19.53 -2.35 -13.03
N MET A 170 -20.13 -3.53 -13.13
CA MET A 170 -19.58 -4.67 -13.86
C MET A 170 -19.94 -4.66 -15.34
N ARG A 171 -20.92 -3.85 -15.77
CA ARG A 171 -21.31 -3.73 -17.19
C ARG A 171 -20.37 -2.83 -17.98
N ASP A 172 -19.69 -1.92 -17.29
CA ASP A 172 -18.77 -0.95 -17.88
C ASP A 172 -17.36 -1.54 -18.13
N ALA A 173 -17.05 -2.69 -17.52
CA ALA A 173 -15.86 -3.49 -17.83
C ALA A 173 -16.17 -4.44 -18.99
N GLY A 174 -15.53 -4.25 -20.14
CA GLY A 174 -15.86 -4.90 -21.42
C GLY A 174 -16.21 -6.41 -21.39
N LEU A 175 -17.08 -6.79 -22.33
CA LEU A 175 -17.82 -8.07 -22.45
C LEU A 175 -17.00 -9.37 -22.28
N SER A 176 -15.71 -9.40 -22.63
CA SER A 176 -14.87 -10.60 -22.50
C SER A 176 -14.53 -10.94 -21.05
N ASN A 177 -14.48 -9.94 -20.16
CA ASN A 177 -14.21 -10.13 -18.74
C ASN A 177 -15.47 -10.49 -17.95
N VAL A 178 -16.64 -10.07 -18.44
CA VAL A 178 -17.94 -10.27 -17.76
C VAL A 178 -18.28 -11.76 -17.62
N GLN A 179 -18.01 -12.59 -18.63
CA GLN A 179 -18.34 -14.01 -18.58
C GLN A 179 -17.47 -14.80 -17.58
N ASN A 180 -16.19 -14.42 -17.45
CA ASN A 180 -15.28 -14.99 -16.45
C ASN A 180 -15.67 -14.56 -15.04
N ILE A 181 -16.01 -13.29 -14.87
CA ILE A 181 -16.48 -12.73 -13.59
C ILE A 181 -17.79 -13.40 -13.15
N ILE A 182 -18.73 -13.63 -14.08
CA ILE A 182 -19.99 -14.34 -13.78
C ILE A 182 -19.73 -15.80 -13.37
N THR A 183 -18.81 -16.47 -14.04
CA THR A 183 -18.49 -17.88 -13.75
C THR A 183 -17.82 -18.03 -12.38
N GLU A 184 -16.87 -17.16 -12.05
CA GLU A 184 -16.21 -17.14 -10.74
C GLU A 184 -17.14 -16.67 -9.61
N TYR A 185 -18.01 -15.69 -9.87
CA TYR A 185 -19.03 -15.28 -8.92
C TYR A 185 -19.96 -16.45 -8.56
N ASN A 186 -20.39 -17.24 -9.54
CA ASN A 186 -21.23 -18.42 -9.31
C ASN A 186 -20.50 -19.52 -8.53
N LEU A 187 -19.20 -19.76 -8.80
CA LEU A 187 -18.35 -20.67 -8.00
C LEU A 187 -18.23 -20.22 -6.54
N ILE A 188 -18.15 -18.90 -6.30
CA ILE A 188 -18.14 -18.31 -4.96
C ILE A 188 -19.51 -18.47 -4.30
N GLN A 189 -20.61 -18.27 -5.03
CA GLN A 189 -21.96 -18.51 -4.49
C GLN A 189 -22.20 -19.99 -4.14
N GLU A 190 -21.68 -20.94 -4.92
CA GLU A 190 -21.82 -22.37 -4.64
C GLU A 190 -21.07 -22.76 -3.35
N LYS A 191 -19.89 -22.18 -3.11
CA LYS A 191 -19.13 -22.32 -1.86
C LYS A 191 -19.78 -21.62 -0.65
N LYS A 192 -20.74 -20.71 -0.85
CA LYS A 192 -21.45 -20.00 0.26
C LYS A 192 -22.41 -20.87 1.04
N SER A 193 -22.81 -22.05 0.55
CA SER A 193 -23.79 -22.91 1.22
C SER A 193 -23.35 -23.42 2.61
N LYS A 194 -22.08 -23.23 3.01
CA LYS A 194 -21.54 -23.69 4.31
C LYS A 194 -20.93 -22.60 5.21
N LEU A 195 -21.03 -21.31 4.86
CA LEU A 195 -20.36 -20.22 5.60
C LEU A 195 -21.35 -19.21 6.19
N SER A 196 -21.10 -18.77 7.43
CA SER A 196 -21.91 -17.76 8.13
C SER A 196 -21.76 -16.36 7.52
N THR A 197 -22.79 -15.53 7.69
CA THR A 197 -23.03 -14.25 6.98
C THR A 197 -21.84 -13.27 7.03
N ASN A 198 -21.12 -13.19 8.16
CA ASN A 198 -19.98 -12.29 8.30
C ASN A 198 -18.73 -12.77 7.54
N LYS A 199 -18.50 -14.08 7.46
CA LYS A 199 -17.39 -14.63 6.66
C LYS A 199 -17.62 -14.45 5.16
N ARG A 200 -18.89 -14.42 4.72
CA ARG A 200 -19.25 -14.18 3.32
C ARG A 200 -18.86 -12.78 2.85
N ARG A 201 -18.99 -11.77 3.72
CA ARG A 201 -18.66 -10.37 3.37
C ARG A 201 -17.16 -10.18 3.19
N LEU A 202 -16.37 -10.69 4.13
CA LEU A 202 -14.90 -10.57 4.09
C LEU A 202 -14.29 -11.33 2.91
N LEU A 203 -14.83 -12.49 2.55
CA LEU A 203 -14.35 -13.26 1.40
C LEU A 203 -14.62 -12.53 0.07
N VAL A 204 -15.79 -11.87 -0.06
CA VAL A 204 -16.12 -11.09 -1.25
C VAL A 204 -15.25 -9.84 -1.34
N GLU A 205 -15.03 -9.13 -0.24
CA GLU A 205 -14.14 -7.95 -0.21
C GLU A 205 -12.68 -8.32 -0.52
N PHE A 206 -12.20 -9.48 -0.05
CA PHE A 206 -10.85 -9.96 -0.30
C PHE A 206 -10.63 -10.31 -1.78
N VAL A 207 -11.54 -11.11 -2.37
CA VAL A 207 -11.41 -11.54 -3.77
C VAL A 207 -11.56 -10.37 -4.74
N VAL A 208 -12.44 -9.42 -4.44
CA VAL A 208 -12.59 -8.19 -5.26
C VAL A 208 -11.32 -7.34 -5.20
N LYS A 209 -10.67 -7.23 -4.03
CA LYS A 209 -9.41 -6.49 -3.89
C LYS A 209 -8.27 -7.13 -4.66
N GLU A 210 -8.09 -8.44 -4.56
CA GLU A 210 -7.00 -9.12 -5.28
C GLU A 210 -7.17 -9.05 -6.80
N LYS A 211 -8.40 -9.13 -7.31
CA LYS A 211 -8.64 -9.01 -8.76
C LYS A 211 -8.51 -7.58 -9.28
N LEU A 212 -8.82 -6.56 -8.48
CA LEU A 212 -8.54 -5.16 -8.83
C LEU A 212 -7.04 -4.90 -8.94
N ILE A 213 -6.22 -5.59 -8.14
CA ILE A 213 -4.77 -5.54 -8.24
C ILE A 213 -4.30 -6.20 -9.54
N GLU A 214 -4.77 -7.40 -9.86
CA GLU A 214 -4.41 -8.10 -11.11
C GLU A 214 -4.83 -7.37 -12.40
N ILE A 215 -5.93 -6.61 -12.37
CA ILE A 215 -6.40 -5.82 -13.52
C ILE A 215 -5.58 -4.55 -13.70
N ASN A 216 -5.08 -3.95 -12.60
CA ASN A 216 -4.24 -2.75 -12.66
C ASN A 216 -2.77 -3.05 -13.00
N GLU A 217 -2.36 -4.32 -12.98
CA GLU A 217 -1.00 -4.77 -13.29
C GLU A 217 -0.83 -5.31 -14.74
N LYS A 218 -1.88 -5.24 -15.58
CA LYS A 218 -1.82 -5.62 -17.01
C LYS A 218 -2.17 -4.46 -17.93
#